data_AF-A0A7C7V214-F1
#
_entry.id   AF-A0A7C7V214-F1
#
_cell.length_a   1.000
_cell.length_b   1.000
_cell.length_c   1.000
_cell.angle_alpha   90.00
_cell.angle_beta   90.00
_cell.angle_gamma   90.00
#
_symmetry.space_group_name_H-M   'P 1'
#
loop_
_entity.id
_entity.type
_entity.pdbx_description
1 polymer ?
#
loop_
_entity_poly.entity_id
_entity_poly.type
_entity_poly.pdbx_seq_one_letter_code
_entity_poly.pdbx_strand_id
1 'polypeptide(L)'
;TIRRLAEECPRIVGIKDSSGDVAQMMRMIEAVRPLRPDFSFLTGWDAVLMPMLLIGCDGGTNITSGIVPGWTRRLYELCLSRRLDEACQLQYRLRRLFDAVVYEADFPEACRVALEVVGFRTGPGRQPLSDEHQRKLAAAERTVRQLLAEEPPTGGADRDEAAATETSRIVEAVVAALRRHAPPA
;
A
#
# COMPACT_ATOMS: atom_id res chain seq x y z
N THR A 1 -11.48 13.78 -16.94
CA THR A 1 -10.63 14.68 -16.12
C THR A 1 -9.18 14.26 -16.12
N ILE A 2 -8.82 13.05 -15.65
CA ILE A 2 -7.41 12.65 -15.49
C ILE A 2 -6.62 12.69 -16.80
N ARG A 3 -7.20 12.21 -17.91
CA ARG A 3 -6.58 12.32 -19.23
C ARG A 3 -6.20 13.75 -19.61
N ARG A 4 -7.14 14.70 -19.48
CA ARG A 4 -6.88 16.12 -19.72
C ARG A 4 -5.73 16.64 -18.87
N LEU A 5 -5.70 16.30 -17.58
CA LEU A 5 -4.61 16.69 -16.68
C LEU A 5 -3.26 16.06 -17.08
N ALA A 6 -3.24 14.80 -17.50
CA ALA A 6 -2.05 14.13 -17.98
C ALA A 6 -1.51 14.76 -19.29
N GLU A 7 -2.40 15.22 -20.17
CA GLU A 7 -2.05 15.91 -21.42
C GLU A 7 -1.55 17.34 -21.18
N GLU A 8 -2.29 18.13 -20.39
CA GLU A 8 -2.06 19.58 -20.26
C GLU A 8 -1.07 19.95 -19.14
N CYS A 9 -0.83 19.08 -18.16
CA CYS A 9 -0.02 19.37 -16.99
C CYS A 9 1.18 18.41 -16.87
N PRO A 10 2.35 18.74 -17.46
CA PRO A 10 3.53 17.87 -17.44
C PRO A 10 4.03 17.50 -16.04
N ARG A 11 3.78 18.36 -15.04
CA ARG A 11 4.16 18.13 -13.63
C ARG A 11 3.23 17.15 -12.89
N ILE A 12 2.09 16.79 -13.46
CA ILE A 12 1.25 15.71 -12.94
C ILE A 12 1.77 14.42 -13.57
N VAL A 13 2.48 13.65 -12.76
CA VAL A 13 3.21 12.44 -13.19
C VAL A 13 2.45 11.15 -12.91
N GLY A 14 1.28 11.23 -12.29
CA GLY A 14 0.52 10.04 -11.95
C GLY A 14 -0.76 10.34 -11.18
N ILE A 15 -1.43 9.27 -10.80
CA ILE A 15 -2.62 9.26 -9.95
C ILE A 15 -2.50 8.14 -8.93
N LYS A 16 -3.03 8.39 -7.73
CA LYS A 16 -3.40 7.35 -6.78
C LYS A 16 -4.94 7.30 -6.71
N ASP A 17 -5.53 6.19 -7.12
CA ASP A 17 -6.98 5.97 -6.99
C ASP A 17 -7.29 5.04 -5.82
N SER A 18 -8.12 5.50 -4.89
CA SER A 18 -8.61 4.72 -3.75
C SER A 18 -10.04 4.22 -3.93
N SER A 19 -10.63 4.33 -5.14
CA SER A 19 -12.03 3.94 -5.37
C SER A 19 -12.29 2.43 -5.26
N GLY A 20 -11.27 1.62 -5.58
CA GLY A 20 -11.42 0.16 -5.73
C GLY A 20 -12.14 -0.26 -7.03
N ASP A 21 -12.53 0.67 -7.90
CA ASP A 21 -13.18 0.38 -9.17
C ASP A 21 -12.15 0.00 -10.25
N VAL A 22 -11.96 -1.31 -10.41
CA VAL A 22 -11.05 -1.90 -11.40
C VAL A 22 -11.41 -1.48 -12.82
N ALA A 23 -12.70 -1.42 -13.17
CA ALA A 23 -13.13 -1.09 -14.53
C ALA A 23 -12.91 0.39 -14.86
N GLN A 24 -13.07 1.28 -13.88
CA GLN A 24 -12.73 2.68 -14.01
C GLN A 24 -11.21 2.86 -14.17
N MET A 25 -10.39 2.16 -13.37
CA MET A 25 -8.94 2.18 -13.52
C MET A 25 -8.48 1.69 -14.90
N MET A 26 -9.05 0.59 -15.42
CA MET A 26 -8.75 0.11 -16.78
C MET A 26 -9.02 1.16 -17.85
N ARG A 27 -10.19 1.80 -17.81
CA ARG A 27 -10.55 2.91 -18.73
C ARG A 27 -9.58 4.08 -18.61
N MET A 28 -9.10 4.37 -17.40
CA MET A 28 -8.14 5.44 -17.17
C MET A 28 -6.78 5.10 -17.76
N ILE A 29 -6.27 3.89 -17.52
CA ILE A 29 -4.99 3.42 -18.07
C ILE A 29 -5.03 3.43 -19.59
N GLU A 30 -6.07 2.87 -20.19
CA GLU A 30 -6.27 2.82 -21.65
C GLU A 30 -6.29 4.22 -22.28
N ALA A 31 -6.96 5.18 -21.62
CA ALA A 31 -7.10 6.54 -22.15
C ALA A 31 -5.82 7.39 -22.03
N VAL A 32 -4.91 7.06 -21.10
CA VAL A 32 -3.79 7.94 -20.73
C VAL A 32 -2.44 7.36 -21.16
N ARG A 33 -2.21 6.06 -20.94
CA ARG A 33 -0.91 5.42 -21.18
C ARG A 33 -0.38 5.57 -22.62
N PRO A 34 -1.21 5.54 -23.69
CA PRO A 34 -0.74 5.80 -25.06
C PRO A 34 -0.17 7.21 -25.29
N LEU A 35 -0.62 8.20 -24.51
CA LEU A 35 -0.23 9.61 -24.65
C LEU A 35 0.87 10.00 -23.65
N ARG A 36 0.89 9.34 -22.49
CA ARG A 36 1.85 9.53 -21.40
C ARG A 36 2.28 8.17 -20.85
N PRO A 37 3.19 7.46 -21.53
CA PRO A 37 3.66 6.14 -21.11
C PRO A 37 4.38 6.16 -19.75
N ASP A 38 4.87 7.33 -19.35
CA ASP A 38 5.53 7.63 -18.07
C ASP A 38 4.55 7.96 -16.93
N PHE A 39 3.25 8.10 -17.21
CA PHE A 39 2.26 8.43 -16.19
C PHE A 39 1.99 7.23 -15.28
N SER A 40 2.13 7.42 -13.97
CA SER A 40 1.98 6.34 -12.98
C SER A 40 0.54 6.18 -12.49
N PHE A 41 0.07 4.95 -12.40
CA PHE A 41 -1.23 4.55 -11.86
C PHE A 41 -1.02 3.74 -10.58
N LEU A 42 -1.32 4.34 -9.44
CA LEU A 42 -1.23 3.71 -8.13
C LEU A 42 -2.63 3.42 -7.61
N THR A 43 -2.81 2.29 -6.93
CA THR A 43 -4.02 2.04 -6.15
C THR A 43 -3.82 2.37 -4.68
N GLY A 44 -4.84 2.93 -4.04
CA GLY A 44 -4.94 3.07 -2.60
C GLY A 44 -5.84 2.04 -1.93
N TRP A 45 -6.36 1.06 -2.69
CA TRP A 45 -7.39 0.15 -2.24
C TRP A 45 -6.91 -1.29 -2.12
N ASP A 46 -6.55 -1.68 -0.90
CA ASP A 46 -5.89 -2.94 -0.60
C ASP A 46 -6.75 -4.17 -0.95
N ALA A 47 -8.08 -4.04 -0.82
CA ALA A 47 -9.01 -5.14 -1.06
C ALA A 47 -8.98 -5.69 -2.50
N VAL A 48 -8.49 -4.90 -3.47
CA VAL A 48 -8.33 -5.31 -4.87
C VAL A 48 -6.93 -5.02 -5.41
N LEU A 49 -5.89 -5.05 -4.57
CA LEU A 49 -4.51 -4.78 -4.97
C LEU A 49 -4.04 -5.69 -6.12
N MET A 50 -4.23 -7.01 -6.02
CA MET A 50 -3.88 -7.96 -7.07
C MET A 50 -4.60 -7.65 -8.40
N PRO A 51 -5.94 -7.53 -8.46
CA PRO A 51 -6.63 -7.09 -9.68
C PRO A 51 -6.05 -5.82 -10.28
N MET A 52 -5.80 -4.79 -9.45
CA MET A 52 -5.22 -3.52 -9.89
C MET A 52 -3.82 -3.68 -10.51
N LEU A 53 -2.96 -4.50 -9.90
CA LEU A 53 -1.63 -4.80 -10.45
C LEU A 53 -1.73 -5.53 -11.80
N LEU A 54 -2.65 -6.50 -11.93
CA LEU A 54 -2.81 -7.30 -13.14
C LEU A 54 -3.34 -6.50 -14.34
N ILE A 55 -4.11 -5.44 -14.11
CA ILE A 55 -4.57 -4.53 -15.18
C ILE A 55 -3.56 -3.43 -15.52
N GLY A 56 -2.39 -3.41 -14.86
CA GLY A 56 -1.31 -2.50 -15.16
C GLY A 56 -1.24 -1.26 -14.27
N CYS A 57 -1.71 -1.31 -13.02
CA CYS A 57 -1.22 -0.36 -12.01
C CYS A 57 0.26 -0.62 -11.71
N ASP A 58 1.01 0.45 -11.42
CA ASP A 58 2.45 0.40 -11.18
C ASP A 58 2.78 0.08 -9.70
N GLY A 59 1.76 -0.02 -8.85
CA GLY A 59 1.89 -0.30 -7.43
C GLY A 59 0.73 0.28 -6.63
N GLY A 60 0.98 0.58 -5.35
CA GLY A 60 -0.02 1.19 -4.50
C GLY A 60 0.55 1.88 -3.27
N THR A 61 -0.27 2.77 -2.70
CA THR A 61 -0.04 3.38 -1.39
C THR A 61 -1.14 2.90 -0.47
N ASN A 62 -0.88 1.75 0.13
CA ASN A 62 -1.84 0.89 0.78
C ASN A 62 -1.77 1.05 2.30
N ILE A 63 -2.91 0.86 2.98
CA ILE A 63 -2.95 0.98 4.45
C ILE A 63 -2.21 -0.20 5.08
N THR A 64 -2.46 -1.41 4.57
CA THR A 64 -1.87 -2.65 5.09
C THR A 64 -0.37 -2.70 4.90
N SER A 65 0.22 -1.97 3.95
CA SER A 65 1.69 -1.93 3.79
C SER A 65 2.40 -1.24 4.95
N GLY A 66 1.69 -0.40 5.71
CA GLY A 66 2.21 0.16 6.97
C GLY A 66 2.28 -0.86 8.10
N ILE A 67 1.47 -1.93 8.05
CA ILE A 67 1.35 -2.95 9.09
C ILE A 67 2.14 -4.21 8.71
N VAL A 68 1.97 -4.68 7.48
CA VAL A 68 2.57 -5.92 6.92
C VAL A 68 3.25 -5.64 5.57
N PRO A 69 4.30 -4.79 5.53
CA PRO A 69 4.98 -4.44 4.27
C PRO A 69 5.46 -5.67 3.48
N GLY A 70 5.89 -6.72 4.19
CA GLY A 70 6.28 -8.00 3.60
C GLY A 70 5.19 -8.67 2.77
N TRP A 71 3.95 -8.69 3.27
CA TRP A 71 2.82 -9.26 2.54
C TRP A 71 2.50 -8.44 1.29
N THR A 72 2.43 -7.10 1.41
CA THR A 72 2.15 -6.24 0.26
C THR A 72 3.23 -6.38 -0.83
N ARG A 73 4.51 -6.39 -0.44
CA ARG A 73 5.63 -6.62 -1.35
C ARG A 73 5.54 -7.99 -2.00
N ARG A 74 5.29 -9.05 -1.22
CA ARG A 74 5.17 -10.41 -1.74
C ARG A 74 4.03 -10.52 -2.75
N LEU A 75 2.89 -9.90 -2.47
CA LEU A 75 1.76 -9.87 -3.41
C LEU A 75 2.13 -9.21 -4.73
N TYR A 76 2.86 -8.08 -4.67
CA TYR A 76 3.39 -7.40 -5.85
C TYR A 76 4.31 -8.31 -6.68
N GLU A 77 5.29 -8.95 -6.04
CA GLU A 77 6.22 -9.89 -6.70
C GLU A 77 5.51 -11.08 -7.34
N LEU A 78 4.52 -11.66 -6.63
CA LEU A 78 3.72 -12.78 -7.14
C LEU A 78 2.91 -12.36 -8.37
N CYS A 79 2.35 -11.15 -8.38
CA CYS A 79 1.63 -10.62 -9.55
C CYS A 79 2.57 -10.43 -10.75
N LEU A 80 3.74 -9.80 -10.54
CA LEU A 80 4.73 -9.58 -11.61
C LEU A 80 5.29 -10.88 -12.18
N SER A 81 5.54 -11.87 -11.31
CA SER A 81 6.03 -13.20 -11.70
C SER A 81 4.93 -14.16 -12.17
N ARG A 82 3.68 -13.69 -12.30
CA ARG A 82 2.51 -14.46 -12.76
C ARG A 82 2.22 -15.72 -11.92
N ARG A 83 2.59 -15.72 -10.64
CA ARG A 83 2.23 -16.77 -9.66
C ARG A 83 0.85 -16.49 -9.08
N LEU A 84 -0.17 -16.60 -9.93
CA LEU A 84 -1.51 -16.07 -9.66
C LEU A 84 -2.26 -16.79 -8.54
N ASP A 85 -2.07 -18.09 -8.37
CA ASP A 85 -2.75 -18.86 -7.31
C ASP A 85 -2.27 -18.41 -5.92
N GLU A 86 -0.97 -18.28 -5.75
CA GLU A 86 -0.37 -17.76 -4.52
C GLU A 86 -0.74 -16.28 -4.29
N ALA A 87 -0.72 -15.47 -5.35
CA ALA A 87 -1.16 -14.07 -5.28
C ALA A 87 -2.61 -13.98 -4.79
N CYS A 88 -3.50 -14.83 -5.31
CA CYS A 88 -4.91 -14.85 -4.93
C CYS A 88 -5.09 -15.23 -3.46
N GLN A 89 -4.39 -16.27 -3.01
CA GLN A 89 -4.39 -16.68 -1.61
C GLN A 89 -3.89 -15.58 -0.66
N LEU A 90 -2.84 -14.84 -1.06
CA LEU A 90 -2.31 -13.73 -0.28
C LEU A 90 -3.23 -12.51 -0.33
N GLN A 91 -3.87 -12.22 -1.47
CA GLN A 91 -4.87 -11.15 -1.60
C GLN A 91 -6.04 -11.35 -0.66
N TYR A 92 -6.56 -12.58 -0.50
CA TYR A 92 -7.65 -12.83 0.45
C TYR A 92 -7.24 -12.58 1.90
N ARG A 93 -6.00 -12.92 2.27
CA ARG A 93 -5.44 -12.62 3.60
C ARG A 93 -5.29 -11.12 3.80
N LEU A 94 -4.69 -10.42 2.83
CA LEU A 94 -4.52 -8.97 2.87
C LEU A 94 -5.87 -8.25 2.98
N ARG A 95 -6.89 -8.72 2.25
CA ARG A 95 -8.26 -8.20 2.32
C ARG A 95 -8.89 -8.41 3.70
N ARG A 96 -8.72 -9.58 4.34
CA ARG A 96 -9.20 -9.83 5.72
C ARG A 96 -8.56 -8.86 6.72
N LEU A 97 -7.25 -8.60 6.59
CA LEU A 97 -6.57 -7.60 7.41
C LEU A 97 -7.11 -6.19 7.16
N PHE A 98 -7.28 -5.82 5.89
CA PHE A 98 -7.85 -4.53 5.50
C PHE A 98 -9.25 -4.32 6.10
N ASP A 99 -10.13 -5.32 6.01
CA ASP A 99 -11.48 -5.22 6.58
C ASP A 99 -11.43 -5.03 8.10
N ALA A 100 -10.58 -5.79 8.79
CA ALA A 100 -10.43 -5.70 10.24
C ALA A 100 -10.00 -4.29 10.70
N VAL A 101 -9.14 -3.61 9.94
CA VAL A 101 -8.58 -2.29 10.31
C VAL A 101 -9.30 -1.09 9.71
N VAL A 102 -10.15 -1.29 8.69
CA VAL A 102 -10.85 -0.19 7.99
C VAL A 102 -12.37 -0.21 8.22
N TYR A 103 -12.98 -1.40 8.33
CA TYR A 103 -14.44 -1.54 8.40
C TYR A 103 -14.95 -2.05 9.74
N GLU A 104 -14.24 -3.01 10.35
CA GLU A 104 -14.69 -3.63 11.61
C GLU A 104 -14.37 -2.74 12.83
N ALA A 105 -13.42 -1.82 12.69
CA ALA A 105 -13.02 -0.87 13.72
C ALA A 105 -12.65 0.50 13.13
N ASP A 106 -12.51 1.50 13.99
CA ASP A 106 -12.35 2.88 13.57
C ASP A 106 -10.95 3.14 13.00
N PHE A 107 -10.89 3.52 11.72
CA PHE A 107 -9.68 4.04 11.10
C PHE A 107 -9.44 5.50 11.55
N PRO A 108 -8.20 5.90 11.93
CA PRO A 108 -6.95 5.14 11.87
C PRO A 108 -6.55 4.42 13.17
N GLU A 109 -7.38 4.41 14.21
CA GLU A 109 -7.03 3.84 15.52
C GLU A 109 -6.81 2.33 15.45
N ALA A 110 -7.59 1.61 14.63
CA ALA A 110 -7.37 0.18 14.40
C ALA A 110 -6.01 -0.10 13.73
N CYS A 111 -5.51 0.82 12.89
CA CYS A 111 -4.16 0.71 12.33
C CYS A 111 -3.08 0.92 13.42
N ARG A 112 -3.32 1.81 14.39
CA ARG A 112 -2.42 2.00 15.54
C ARG A 112 -2.32 0.74 16.40
N VAL A 113 -3.46 0.13 16.69
CA VAL A 113 -3.55 -1.16 17.38
C VAL A 113 -2.82 -2.25 16.60
N ALA A 114 -3.04 -2.35 15.29
CA ALA A 114 -2.34 -3.31 14.45
C ALA A 114 -0.81 -3.10 14.44
N LEU A 115 -0.35 -1.85 14.42
CA LEU A 115 1.07 -1.48 14.54
C LEU A 115 1.66 -1.91 15.89
N GLU A 116 0.91 -1.79 16.98
CA GLU A 116 1.33 -2.27 18.30
C GLU A 116 1.44 -3.80 18.35
N VAL A 117 0.54 -4.51 17.68
CA VAL A 117 0.62 -5.98 17.53
C VAL A 117 1.93 -6.39 16.85
N VAL A 118 2.39 -5.65 15.84
CA VAL A 118 3.66 -5.91 15.13
C VAL A 118 4.88 -5.22 15.78
N GLY A 119 4.71 -4.64 16.98
CA GLY A 119 5.83 -4.19 17.83
C GLY A 119 6.16 -2.69 17.78
N PHE A 120 5.38 -1.87 17.09
CA PHE A 120 5.58 -0.41 17.06
C PHE A 120 4.75 0.30 18.13
N ARG A 121 5.39 1.16 18.94
CA ARG A 121 4.67 2.02 19.88
C ARG A 121 4.19 3.28 19.18
N THR A 122 2.88 3.40 19.00
CA THR A 122 2.31 4.59 18.34
C THR A 122 1.87 5.66 19.34
N GLY A 123 1.49 5.27 20.55
CA GLY A 123 0.87 6.15 21.55
C GLY A 123 -0.61 6.42 21.24
N PRO A 124 -1.33 7.15 22.09
CA PRO A 124 -2.77 7.35 21.92
C PRO A 124 -3.10 8.25 20.72
N GLY A 125 -4.27 8.01 20.12
CA GLY A 125 -4.89 8.94 19.18
C GLY A 125 -5.26 10.27 19.83
N ARG A 126 -5.55 11.29 19.02
CA ARG A 126 -5.98 12.61 19.50
C ARG A 126 -7.46 12.65 19.89
N GLN A 127 -8.26 11.79 19.26
CA GLN A 127 -9.70 11.76 19.49
C GLN A 127 -10.01 10.87 20.69
N PRO A 128 -10.90 11.30 21.61
CA PRO A 128 -11.35 10.45 22.69
C PRO A 128 -12.11 9.24 22.14
N LEU A 129 -11.93 8.08 22.78
CA LEU A 129 -12.57 6.83 22.38
C LEU A 129 -13.73 6.52 23.32
N SER A 130 -14.91 6.28 22.76
CA SER A 130 -16.05 5.74 23.49
C SER A 130 -15.82 4.27 23.86
N ASP A 131 -16.59 3.75 24.80
CA ASP A 131 -16.53 2.32 25.14
C ASP A 131 -16.85 1.40 23.95
N GLU A 132 -17.69 1.87 23.02
CA GLU A 132 -17.98 1.14 21.79
C GLU A 132 -16.75 1.06 20.89
N HIS A 133 -16.05 2.18 20.67
CA HIS A 133 -14.83 2.21 19.88
C HIS A 133 -13.77 1.30 20.51
N GLN A 134 -13.59 1.35 21.83
CA GLN A 134 -12.64 0.48 22.53
C GLN A 134 -12.97 -1.01 22.34
N ARG A 135 -14.25 -1.40 22.37
CA ARG A 135 -14.67 -2.79 22.10
C ARG A 135 -14.35 -3.22 20.66
N LYS A 136 -14.60 -2.36 19.67
CA LYS A 136 -14.26 -2.64 18.26
C LYS A 136 -12.75 -2.78 18.07
N LEU A 137 -11.96 -1.88 18.66
CA LEU A 137 -10.50 -1.95 18.60
C LEU A 137 -9.95 -3.24 19.23
N ALA A 138 -10.48 -3.67 20.38
CA ALA A 138 -10.08 -4.94 20.99
C ALA A 138 -10.46 -6.16 20.13
N ALA A 139 -11.56 -6.10 19.38
CA ALA A 139 -11.93 -7.14 18.43
C ALA A 139 -10.99 -7.17 17.22
N ALA A 140 -10.71 -6.00 16.63
CA ALA A 140 -9.74 -5.87 15.54
C ALA A 140 -8.35 -6.37 15.96
N GLU A 141 -7.89 -6.06 17.18
CA GLU A 141 -6.62 -6.56 17.71
C GLU A 141 -6.55 -8.10 17.68
N ARG A 142 -7.61 -8.77 18.13
CA ARG A 142 -7.69 -10.24 18.12
C ARG A 142 -7.64 -10.79 16.69
N THR A 143 -8.41 -10.20 15.78
CA THR A 143 -8.40 -10.58 14.36
C THR A 143 -7.01 -10.40 13.74
N VAL A 144 -6.35 -9.27 14.00
CA VAL A 144 -4.99 -8.99 13.52
C VAL A 144 -4.00 -10.02 14.07
N ARG A 145 -4.02 -10.28 15.39
CA ARG A 145 -3.14 -11.29 16.01
C ARG A 145 -3.34 -12.68 15.41
N GLN A 146 -4.59 -13.08 15.18
CA GLN A 146 -4.89 -14.36 14.55
C GLN A 146 -4.33 -14.44 13.13
N LEU A 147 -4.58 -13.43 12.29
CA LEU A 147 -4.10 -13.38 10.91
C LEU A 147 -2.56 -13.45 10.83
N LEU A 148 -1.87 -12.75 11.72
CA LEU A 148 -0.40 -12.75 11.77
C LEU A 148 0.19 -14.04 12.34
N ALA A 149 -0.55 -14.76 13.18
CA ALA A 149 -0.14 -16.08 13.65
C ALA A 149 -0.29 -17.16 12.56
N GLU A 150 -1.33 -17.05 11.71
CA GLU A 150 -1.55 -17.94 10.56
C GLU A 150 -0.42 -17.78 9.51
N GLU A 151 0.09 -16.55 9.31
CA GLU A 151 1.15 -16.26 8.34
C GLU A 151 2.05 -15.12 8.87
N PRO A 152 3.17 -15.42 9.54
CA PRO A 152 4.04 -14.38 10.05
C PRO A 152 4.51 -13.43 8.93
N PRO A 153 4.52 -12.10 9.17
CA PRO A 153 4.99 -11.17 8.16
C PRO A 153 6.46 -11.44 7.83
N THR A 154 6.75 -11.70 6.56
CA THR A 154 8.11 -11.92 6.06
C THR A 154 8.88 -10.59 5.99
N GLY A 155 10.09 -10.53 6.56
CA GLY A 155 10.96 -9.34 6.46
C GLY A 155 10.78 -8.27 7.54
N GLY A 156 10.30 -8.65 8.73
CA GLY A 156 10.29 -7.78 9.91
C GLY A 156 11.64 -7.77 10.64
N ALA A 157 12.18 -6.58 10.88
CA ALA A 157 13.26 -6.22 11.82
C ALA A 157 14.63 -6.91 11.73
N ASP A 158 14.86 -7.90 10.87
CA ASP A 158 16.23 -8.27 10.51
C ASP A 158 16.79 -7.19 9.58
N ARG A 159 17.55 -6.26 10.17
CA ARG A 159 18.40 -5.34 9.41
C ARG A 159 19.49 -6.17 8.73
N ASP A 160 19.19 -6.69 7.57
CA ASP A 160 20.21 -7.22 6.68
C ASP A 160 21.13 -6.06 6.28
N GLU A 161 22.38 -6.08 6.76
CA GLU A 161 23.40 -5.05 6.47
C GLU A 161 23.61 -4.87 4.96
N ALA A 162 23.44 -5.94 4.17
CA ALA A 162 23.50 -5.87 2.72
C ALA A 162 22.35 -5.03 2.15
N ALA A 163 21.12 -5.23 2.63
CA ALA A 163 19.95 -4.47 2.24
C ALA A 163 20.04 -2.99 2.69
N ALA A 164 20.62 -2.72 3.87
CA ALA A 164 20.88 -1.36 4.32
C ALA A 164 21.86 -0.61 3.40
N THR A 165 22.91 -1.31 2.94
CA THR A 165 23.90 -0.75 2.01
C THR A 165 23.31 -0.46 0.64
N GLU A 166 22.47 -1.34 0.12
CA GLU A 166 21.78 -1.14 -1.16
C GLU A 166 20.75 0.00 -1.08
N THR A 167 20.00 0.06 0.02
CA THR A 167 19.06 1.17 0.27
C THR A 167 19.79 2.52 0.27
N SER A 168 20.97 2.60 0.91
CA SER A 168 21.77 3.83 0.93
C SER A 168 22.21 4.26 -0.47
N ARG A 169 22.65 3.31 -1.31
CA ARG A 169 23.02 3.60 -2.71
C ARG A 169 21.83 4.12 -3.53
N ILE A 170 20.65 3.51 -3.37
CA ILE A 170 19.43 3.95 -4.07
C ILE A 170 19.07 5.37 -3.64
N VAL A 171 19.10 5.66 -2.34
CA VAL A 171 18.80 7.00 -1.81
C VAL A 171 19.77 8.03 -2.37
N GLU A 172 21.08 7.75 -2.35
CA GLU A 172 22.10 8.63 -2.90
C GLU A 172 21.89 8.90 -4.40
N ALA A 173 21.58 7.86 -5.18
CA ALA A 173 21.29 8.00 -6.61
C ALA A 173 20.06 8.86 -6.88
N VAL A 174 18.97 8.67 -6.12
CA VAL A 174 17.74 9.46 -6.23
C VAL A 174 17.99 10.92 -5.84
N VAL A 175 18.66 11.17 -4.71
CA VAL A 175 19.00 12.53 -4.27
C VAL A 175 19.87 13.24 -5.29
N ALA A 176 20.86 12.54 -5.87
CA ALA A 176 21.70 13.10 -6.93
C ALA A 176 20.88 13.42 -8.19
N ALA A 177 19.93 12.57 -8.58
CA ALA A 177 19.04 12.82 -9.71
C ALA A 177 18.13 14.02 -9.48
N LEU A 178 17.53 14.15 -8.29
CA LEU A 178 16.67 15.27 -7.93
C LEU A 178 17.44 16.60 -7.93
N ARG A 179 18.68 16.62 -7.44
CA ARG A 179 19.54 17.82 -7.49
C ARG A 179 19.84 18.30 -8.91
N ARG A 180 19.92 17.39 -9.88
CA ARG A 180 20.15 17.75 -11.30
C ARG A 180 18.91 18.35 -11.98
N HIS A 181 17.72 18.11 -11.44
CA HIS A 181 16.44 18.58 -12.01
C HIS A 181 15.77 19.66 -11.15
N ALA A 182 16.44 20.14 -10.10
CA ALA A 182 15.96 21.28 -9.34
C ALA A 182 16.03 22.54 -10.24
N PRO A 183 14.95 23.34 -10.32
CA PRO A 183 14.99 24.59 -11.06
C PRO A 183 16.07 25.52 -10.45
N PRO A 184 16.75 26.34 -11.28
CA PRO A 184 17.68 27.34 -10.75
C PRO A 184 16.95 28.26 -9.77
N ALA A 185 17.63 28.57 -8.66
CA ALA A 185 17.14 29.47 -7.62
C ALA A 185 16.90 30.90 -8.12
#